data_AF-A0A963HH48-F1
#
_entry.id   AF-A0A963HH48-F1
#
_cell.length_a   1.000
_cell.length_b   1.000
_cell.length_c   1.000
_cell.angle_alpha   90.00
_cell.angle_beta   90.00
_cell.angle_gamma   90.00
#
_symmetry.space_group_name_H-M   'P 1'
#
loop_
_entity.id
_entity.type
_entity.pdbx_description
1 polymer ?
#
loop_
_entity_poly.entity_id
_entity_poly.type
_entity_poly.pdbx_seq_one_letter_code
_entity_poly.pdbx_strand_id
1 'polypeptide(L)'
;VLGSYAHRRARSDPALGVALPQDYTLVLSRVAFIARGARHPAAARLWLDHLLSTRGQALLAANLGLLPVRTDAGTAGADSAAALLHQNLKHAFRPIRIGSGLLAYQDQAKKQAFLRQWDAETRPLSE
;
A
#
# COMPACT_ATOMS: atom_id res chain seq x y z
N VAL A 1 3.48 -9.87 -3.57
CA VAL A 1 2.12 -9.82 -2.97
C VAL A 1 2.10 -8.75 -1.88
N LEU A 2 0.98 -8.02 -1.66
CA LEU A 2 0.89 -7.03 -0.57
C LEU A 2 0.33 -7.66 0.72
N GLY A 3 0.77 -7.17 1.88
CA GLY A 3 0.37 -7.70 3.19
C GLY A 3 -1.15 -7.76 3.41
N SER A 4 -1.90 -6.77 2.92
CA SER A 4 -3.38 -6.78 2.99
C SER A 4 -4.03 -7.99 2.28
N TYR A 5 -3.44 -8.47 1.18
CA TYR A 5 -3.92 -9.67 0.49
C TYR A 5 -3.46 -10.94 1.20
N ALA A 6 -2.18 -10.99 1.62
CA ALA A 6 -1.62 -12.13 2.32
C ALA A 6 -2.38 -12.42 3.63
N HIS A 7 -2.60 -11.40 4.47
CA HIS A 7 -3.37 -11.54 5.71
C HIS A 7 -4.85 -11.88 5.48
N ARG A 8 -5.44 -11.47 4.35
CA ARG A 8 -6.82 -11.86 4.03
C ARG A 8 -6.89 -13.33 3.64
N ARG A 9 -5.98 -13.79 2.78
CA ARG A 9 -5.97 -15.18 2.32
C ARG A 9 -5.60 -16.15 3.44
N ALA A 10 -4.64 -15.79 4.30
CA ALA A 10 -4.25 -16.60 5.46
C ALA A 10 -5.38 -16.79 6.49
N ARG A 11 -6.39 -15.90 6.54
CA ARG A 11 -7.57 -16.09 7.39
C ARG A 11 -8.46 -17.26 6.96
N SER A 12 -8.42 -17.65 5.69
CA SER A 12 -9.22 -18.76 5.15
C SER A 12 -8.36 -19.93 4.64
N ASP A 13 -7.03 -19.87 4.84
CA ASP A 13 -6.10 -20.92 4.44
C ASP A 13 -5.16 -21.29 5.61
N PRO A 14 -5.36 -22.44 6.24
CA PRO A 14 -4.46 -22.87 7.31
C PRO A 14 -3.05 -23.20 6.82
N ALA A 15 -2.85 -23.42 5.51
CA ALA A 15 -1.52 -23.68 4.95
C ALA A 15 -0.67 -22.41 4.74
N LEU A 16 -1.23 -21.21 4.96
CA LEU A 16 -0.54 -19.94 4.71
C LEU A 16 -0.16 -19.21 6.00
N GLY A 17 1.15 -19.06 6.21
CA GLY A 17 1.71 -18.13 7.19
C GLY A 17 2.04 -16.76 6.58
N VAL A 18 1.98 -15.69 7.38
CA VAL A 18 2.43 -14.35 6.99
C VAL A 18 3.48 -13.87 7.98
N ALA A 19 4.70 -13.64 7.50
CA ALA A 19 5.80 -13.06 8.27
C ALA A 19 6.09 -11.64 7.81
N LEU A 20 6.29 -10.73 8.75
CA LEU A 20 6.76 -9.36 8.51
C LEU A 20 8.24 -9.29 8.95
N PRO A 21 9.18 -8.94 8.06
CA PRO A 21 10.59 -8.87 8.42
C PRO A 21 10.85 -7.81 9.51
N GLN A 22 11.70 -8.17 10.48
CA GLN A 22 11.98 -7.36 11.67
C GLN A 22 13.11 -6.35 11.45
N ASP A 23 13.99 -6.59 10.49
CA ASP A 23 15.03 -5.65 10.06
C ASP A 23 14.40 -4.41 9.41
N TYR A 24 13.49 -4.62 8.46
CA TYR A 24 12.61 -3.58 7.93
C TYR A 24 11.38 -4.16 7.23
N THR A 25 10.24 -3.49 7.42
CA THR A 25 8.99 -3.74 6.70
C THR A 25 8.58 -2.48 5.95
N LEU A 26 8.59 -2.55 4.62
CA LEU A 26 8.11 -1.48 3.76
C LEU A 26 6.58 -1.36 3.84
N VAL A 27 6.10 -0.16 4.13
CA VAL A 27 4.67 0.15 4.20
C VAL A 27 4.30 1.15 3.11
N LEU A 28 3.45 0.75 2.18
CA LEU A 28 3.01 1.59 1.07
C LEU A 28 1.57 2.06 1.26
N SER A 29 1.29 3.27 0.74
CA SER A 29 -0.07 3.78 0.60
C SER A 29 -0.61 3.44 -0.77
N ARG A 30 -1.89 3.06 -0.85
CA ARG A 30 -2.59 2.95 -2.13
C ARG A 30 -2.94 4.35 -2.60
N VAL A 31 -2.44 4.72 -3.79
CA VAL A 31 -2.65 6.05 -4.36
C VAL A 31 -3.71 5.98 -5.45
N ALA A 32 -4.62 6.94 -5.45
CA ALA A 32 -5.61 7.17 -6.50
C ALA A 32 -5.50 8.63 -6.96
N PHE A 33 -5.66 8.88 -8.26
CA PHE A 33 -5.64 10.21 -8.84
C PHE A 33 -6.66 10.33 -9.97
N ILE A 34 -7.16 11.55 -10.19
CA ILE A 34 -8.00 11.86 -11.35
C ILE A 34 -7.07 12.30 -12.47
N ALA A 35 -7.03 11.52 -13.56
CA ALA A 35 -6.20 11.85 -14.71
C ALA A 35 -6.64 13.18 -15.34
N ARG A 36 -5.68 13.98 -15.83
CA ARG A 36 -5.97 15.27 -16.47
C ARG A 36 -6.95 15.16 -17.64
N GLY A 37 -6.89 14.06 -18.39
CA GLY A 37 -7.79 13.75 -19.51
C GLY A 37 -9.00 12.89 -19.14
N ALA A 38 -9.43 12.85 -17.87
CA ALA A 38 -10.59 12.05 -17.48
C ALA A 38 -11.86 12.51 -18.23
N ARG A 39 -12.55 11.58 -18.89
CA ARG A 39 -13.80 11.86 -19.63
C ARG A 39 -14.92 12.40 -18.73
N HIS A 40 -14.94 11.99 -17.46
CA HIS A 40 -15.94 12.38 -16.47
C HIS A 40 -15.27 12.80 -15.15
N PRO A 41 -14.62 13.98 -15.09
CA PRO A 41 -13.84 14.39 -13.93
C PRO A 41 -14.70 14.60 -12.67
N ALA A 42 -15.94 15.07 -12.83
CA ALA A 42 -16.88 15.25 -11.72
C ALA A 42 -17.28 13.90 -11.09
N ALA A 43 -17.58 12.89 -11.90
CA ALA A 43 -17.89 11.54 -11.41
C ALA A 43 -16.68 10.89 -10.72
N ALA A 44 -15.48 11.07 -11.29
CA ALA A 44 -14.24 10.61 -10.67
C ALA A 44 -13.98 11.26 -9.30
N ARG A 45 -14.31 12.55 -9.16
CA ARG A 45 -14.23 13.27 -7.88
C ARG A 45 -15.21 12.71 -6.87
N LEU A 46 -16.48 12.54 -7.24
CA LEU A 46 -17.49 11.93 -6.35
C LEU A 46 -17.07 10.54 -5.88
N TRP A 47 -16.49 9.73 -6.76
CA TRP A 47 -15.98 8.41 -6.40
C TRP A 47 -14.81 8.49 -5.41
N LEU A 48 -13.84 9.37 -5.67
CA LEU A 48 -12.68 9.54 -4.79
C LEU A 48 -13.11 10.09 -3.41
N ASP A 49 -14.04 11.04 -3.39
CA ASP A 49 -14.64 11.57 -2.16
C ASP A 49 -15.36 10.46 -1.39
N HIS A 50 -16.09 9.57 -2.08
CA HIS A 50 -16.72 8.41 -1.46
C HIS A 50 -15.68 7.44 -0.86
N LEU A 51 -14.63 7.09 -1.60
CA LEU A 51 -13.55 6.21 -1.11
C LEU A 51 -12.88 6.77 0.15
N LEU A 52 -12.71 8.09 0.21
CA LEU A 52 -12.09 8.79 1.34
C LEU A 52 -13.06 9.16 2.46
N SER A 53 -14.37 8.93 2.29
CA SER A 53 -15.37 9.15 3.34
C SER A 53 -15.23 8.11 4.47
N THR A 54 -15.76 8.42 5.65
CA THR A 54 -15.84 7.48 6.78
C THR A 54 -16.51 6.16 6.36
N ARG A 55 -17.61 6.23 5.61
CA ARG A 55 -18.30 5.04 5.07
C ARG A 55 -17.43 4.25 4.10
N GLY A 56 -16.77 4.92 3.16
CA GLY A 56 -15.90 4.27 2.19
C GLY A 56 -14.73 3.55 2.86
N GLN A 57 -14.06 4.21 3.80
CA GLN A 57 -12.97 3.62 4.58
C GLN A 57 -13.44 2.43 5.43
N ALA A 58 -14.62 2.51 6.06
CA ALA A 58 -15.20 1.39 6.80
C ALA A 58 -15.49 0.18 5.89
N LEU A 59 -16.06 0.40 4.70
CA LEU A 59 -16.31 -0.66 3.71
C LEU A 59 -15.01 -1.29 3.21
N LEU A 60 -13.96 -0.50 2.96
CA LEU A 60 -12.65 -0.99 2.54
C LEU A 60 -11.99 -1.83 3.64
N ALA A 61 -12.08 -1.41 4.91
CA ALA A 61 -11.55 -2.15 6.04
C ALA A 61 -12.28 -3.49 6.22
N ALA A 62 -13.61 -3.46 6.26
CA ALA A 62 -14.42 -4.65 6.49
C ALA A 62 -14.28 -5.70 5.38
N ASN A 63 -14.37 -5.28 4.11
CA ASN A 63 -14.43 -6.22 2.98
C ASN A 63 -13.06 -6.56 2.41
N LEU A 64 -12.11 -5.62 2.48
CA LEU A 64 -10.80 -5.77 1.83
C LEU A 64 -9.65 -5.90 2.84
N GLY A 65 -9.89 -5.76 4.14
CA GLY A 65 -8.82 -5.76 5.14
C GLY A 65 -7.79 -4.66 4.90
N LEU A 66 -8.20 -3.56 4.25
CA LEU A 66 -7.35 -2.40 4.04
C LEU A 66 -7.42 -1.53 5.29
N LEU A 67 -6.26 -1.21 5.86
CA LEU A 67 -6.21 -0.32 7.00
C LEU A 67 -6.61 1.10 6.57
N PRO A 68 -7.47 1.79 7.33
CA PRO A 68 -8.00 3.09 6.95
C PRO A 68 -6.95 4.20 7.07
N VAL A 69 -6.96 5.14 6.11
CA VAL A 69 -6.06 6.30 6.14
C VAL A 69 -6.58 7.44 7.01
N ARG A 70 -7.88 7.42 7.33
CA ARG A 70 -8.53 8.40 8.21
C ARG A 70 -8.17 8.16 9.68
N THR A 71 -8.26 9.23 10.47
CA THR A 71 -7.98 9.28 11.91
C THR A 71 -9.18 9.70 12.76
N ASP A 72 -10.32 10.00 12.14
CA ASP A 72 -11.50 10.51 12.84
C ASP A 72 -12.37 9.39 13.41
N ALA A 73 -13.11 9.71 14.48
CA ALA A 73 -14.01 8.77 15.13
C ALA A 73 -15.07 8.23 14.15
N GLY A 74 -15.20 6.90 14.06
CA GLY A 74 -16.15 6.22 13.17
C GLY A 74 -15.52 5.41 12.04
N THR A 75 -14.21 5.53 11.80
CA THR A 75 -13.43 4.52 11.07
C THR A 75 -12.84 3.51 12.06
N ALA A 76 -12.79 2.23 11.70
CA ALA A 76 -12.32 1.16 12.59
C ALA A 76 -10.91 1.47 13.15
N GLY A 77 -10.84 1.65 14.48
CA GLY A 77 -9.63 2.03 15.22
C GLY A 77 -9.50 3.55 15.38
N ALA A 78 -9.40 4.03 16.62
CA ALA A 78 -9.12 5.44 16.92
C ALA A 78 -7.74 5.91 16.40
N ASP A 79 -6.87 4.95 16.06
CA ASP A 79 -5.54 5.16 15.51
C ASP A 79 -5.54 4.97 13.98
N SER A 80 -4.83 5.85 13.25
CA SER A 80 -4.62 5.65 11.80
C SER A 80 -3.96 4.31 11.49
N ALA A 81 -4.16 3.80 10.27
CA ALA A 81 -3.39 2.67 9.72
C ALA A 81 -1.88 2.78 9.99
N ALA A 82 -1.32 3.97 9.80
CA ALA A 82 0.10 4.23 9.97
C ALA A 82 0.51 4.14 11.45
N ALA A 83 -0.31 4.64 12.37
CA ALA A 83 -0.05 4.55 13.81
C ALA A 83 -0.10 3.09 14.29
N LEU A 84 -1.12 2.33 13.90
CA LEU A 84 -1.22 0.90 14.22
C LEU A 84 -0.04 0.09 13.69
N LEU A 85 0.35 0.33 12.43
CA LEU A 85 1.52 -0.34 11.85
C LEU A 85 2.83 0.09 12.51
N HIS A 86 2.97 1.37 12.88
CA HIS A 86 4.13 1.85 13.62
C HIS A 86 4.23 1.15 14.98
N GLN A 87 3.14 1.10 15.75
CA GLN A 87 3.11 0.44 17.06
C GLN A 87 3.50 -1.05 16.95
N ASN A 88 2.99 -1.74 15.93
CA ASN A 88 3.25 -3.17 15.72
C ASN A 88 4.67 -3.46 15.19
N LEU A 89 5.15 -2.67 14.23
CA LEU A 89 6.43 -2.89 13.56
C LEU A 89 7.62 -2.22 14.26
N LYS A 90 7.36 -1.20 15.10
CA LYS A 90 8.36 -0.44 15.85
C LYS A 90 9.52 0.01 14.94
N HIS A 91 10.74 -0.43 15.24
CA HIS A 91 11.94 -0.11 14.50
C HIS A 91 11.96 -0.67 13.08
N ALA A 92 11.14 -1.68 12.75
CA ALA A 92 11.01 -2.21 11.40
C ALA A 92 10.13 -1.33 10.49
N PHE A 93 9.35 -0.40 11.05
CA PHE A 93 8.42 0.42 10.26
C PHE A 93 9.16 1.33 9.26
N ARG A 94 8.99 1.08 7.96
CA ARG A 94 9.56 1.90 6.87
C ARG A 94 8.47 2.36 5.90
N PRO A 95 7.78 3.48 6.18
CA PRO A 95 6.74 3.98 5.27
C PRO A 95 7.34 4.60 4.02
N ILE A 96 6.76 4.27 2.86
CA ILE A 96 7.04 4.94 1.59
C ILE A 96 6.24 6.24 1.56
N ARG A 97 6.91 7.35 1.86
CA ARG A 97 6.29 8.69 1.87
C ARG A 97 5.92 9.13 0.46
N ILE A 98 4.67 9.55 0.27
CA ILE A 98 4.23 10.19 -0.98
C ILE A 98 4.70 11.64 -0.97
N GLY A 99 5.56 12.00 -1.91
CA GLY A 99 6.13 13.35 -2.01
C GLY A 99 7.14 13.45 -3.16
N SER A 100 7.79 14.62 -3.27
CA SER A 100 8.76 14.91 -4.34
C SER A 100 9.94 13.93 -4.38
N GLY A 101 10.30 13.31 -3.25
CA GLY A 101 11.32 12.26 -3.20
C GLY A 101 11.03 11.04 -4.08
N LEU A 102 9.75 10.75 -4.39
CA LEU A 102 9.39 9.68 -5.33
C LEU A 102 9.70 10.03 -6.79
N LEU A 103 9.87 11.31 -7.14
CA LEU A 103 10.21 11.72 -8.51
C LEU A 103 11.62 11.26 -8.90
N ALA A 104 12.54 11.18 -7.93
CA ALA A 104 13.89 10.67 -8.17
C ALA A 104 13.90 9.20 -8.63
N TYR A 105 12.90 8.41 -8.21
CA TYR A 105 12.69 7.02 -8.62
C TYR A 105 11.83 6.89 -9.88
N GLN A 106 11.25 7.99 -10.38
CA GLN A 106 10.55 8.04 -11.66
C GLN A 106 11.48 8.37 -12.83
N ASP A 107 12.76 8.67 -12.56
CA ASP A 107 13.77 8.77 -13.60
C ASP A 107 13.87 7.45 -14.37
N GLN A 108 13.63 7.52 -15.68
CA GLN A 108 13.56 6.33 -16.51
C GLN A 108 14.92 5.62 -16.59
N ALA A 109 16.03 6.35 -16.64
CA ALA A 109 17.36 5.76 -16.74
C ALA A 109 17.73 4.96 -15.48
N LYS A 110 17.49 5.53 -14.29
CA LYS A 110 17.69 4.86 -13.00
C LYS A 110 16.81 3.63 -12.86
N LYS A 111 15.52 3.73 -13.22
CA LYS A 111 14.61 2.59 -13.18
C LYS A 111 15.09 1.46 -14.08
N GLN A 112 15.48 1.78 -15.32
CA GLN A 112 15.97 0.78 -16.27
C GLN A 112 17.29 0.15 -15.80
N ALA A 113 18.21 0.96 -15.25
CA ALA A 113 19.46 0.46 -14.66
C ALA A 113 19.19 -0.51 -13.50
N PHE A 114 18.29 -0.14 -12.58
CA PHE A 114 17.90 -1.00 -11.47
C PHE A 114 17.29 -2.33 -11.95
N LEU A 115 16.36 -2.29 -12.91
CA LEU A 115 15.71 -3.49 -13.41
C LEU A 115 16.68 -4.42 -14.16
N ARG A 116 17.63 -3.85 -14.91
CA ARG A 116 18.71 -4.64 -15.54
C ARG A 116 19.60 -5.33 -14.50
N GLN A 117 20.00 -4.58 -13.46
CA GLN A 117 20.81 -5.14 -12.39
C GLN A 117 20.06 -6.25 -11.65
N TRP A 118 18.80 -6.01 -11.30
CA TRP A 118 17.95 -6.99 -10.65
C TRP A 118 17.84 -8.29 -11.46
N ASP A 119 17.57 -8.18 -12.76
CA ASP A 119 17.48 -9.33 -13.66
C ASP A 119 18.81 -10.09 -13.75
N ALA A 120 19.95 -9.38 -13.87
CA ALA A 120 21.26 -10.02 -13.90
C ALA A 120 21.58 -10.83 -12.64
N GLU A 121 21.17 -10.36 -11.45
CA GLU A 121 21.48 -11.01 -10.17
C GLU A 121 20.48 -12.11 -9.79
N THR A 122 19.25 -12.06 -10.33
CA THR A 122 18.17 -12.99 -9.95
C THR A 122 17.79 -13.99 -11.02
N ARG A 123 18.33 -13.84 -12.24
CA ARG A 123 18.09 -14.81 -13.31
C ARG A 123 18.67 -16.16 -12.87
N PRO A 124 17.86 -17.23 -12.83
CA PRO A 124 18.37 -18.54 -12.50
C PRO A 124 19.43 -18.96 -13.52
N LEU A 125 20.50 -19.59 -13.06
CA LEU A 125 21.48 -20.21 -13.95
C LEU A 125 20.74 -21.26 -14.78
N SER A 126 20.70 -21.06 -16.09
CA SER A 126 20.20 -22.09 -17.02
C SER A 126 21.16 -23.29 -16.91
N GLU A 127 20.62 -24.46 -16.61
CA GLU A 127 21.32 -25.75 -16.78
C GLU A 127 21.57 -26.06 -18.26
#